data_AF-A0A106QDA1-F1
#
_entry.id   AF-A0A106QDA1-F1
#
_cell.length_a   1.000
_cell.length_b   1.000
_cell.length_c   1.000
_cell.angle_alpha   90.00
_cell.angle_beta   90.00
_cell.angle_gamma   90.00
#
_symmetry.space_group_name_H-M   'P 1'
#
loop_
_entity.id
_entity.type
_entity.pdbx_description
1 polymer ?
#
loop_
_entity_poly.entity_id
_entity_poly.type
_entity_poly.pdbx_seq_one_letter_code
_entity_poly.pdbx_strand_id
1 'polypeptide(L)'
;MEALTTEQRRARIQELEAELARLRAEEAADPAAAEQYLETVWNELRLACVMSKDAFRQLVTVCRTLKQTSSVRAAQHFCDYAKVPMAQAIPIINRL
;
A
#
# COMPACT_ATOMS: atom_id res chain seq x y z
N MET A 1 12.36 38.89 -0.73
CA MET A 1 11.55 37.69 -0.44
C MET A 1 11.02 37.87 0.97
N GLU A 2 9.78 38.35 1.13
CA GLU A 2 9.18 38.48 2.46
C GLU A 2 8.99 37.08 3.05
N ALA A 3 9.55 36.85 4.23
CA ALA A 3 9.43 35.57 4.90
C ALA A 3 7.97 35.41 5.36
N LEU A 4 7.26 34.39 4.84
CA LEU A 4 5.94 33.98 5.31
C LEU A 4 5.94 33.97 6.84
N THR A 5 4.95 34.64 7.45
CA THR A 5 4.79 34.65 8.90
C THR A 5 4.49 33.23 9.39
N THR A 6 4.78 32.94 10.65
CA THR A 6 4.53 31.61 11.23
C THR A 6 3.06 31.17 11.06
N GLU A 7 2.14 32.13 11.10
CA GLU A 7 0.70 31.90 10.93
C GLU A 7 0.34 31.56 9.48
N GLN A 8 0.91 32.28 8.50
CA GLN A 8 0.74 31.97 7.08
C GLN A 8 1.37 30.61 6.71
N ARG A 9 2.50 30.24 7.32
CA ARG A 9 3.10 28.92 7.13
C ARG A 9 2.19 27.80 7.66
N ARG A 10 1.59 27.99 8.84
CA ARG A 10 0.67 27.01 9.44
C ARG A 10 -0.58 26.81 8.59
N ALA A 11 -1.19 27.91 8.11
CA ALA A 11 -2.34 27.83 7.20
C ALA A 11 -1.97 27.07 5.92
N ARG A 12 -0.80 27.36 5.33
CA ARG A 12 -0.34 26.67 4.13
C ARG A 12 -0.06 25.18 4.35
N ILE A 13 0.48 24.81 5.51
CA ILE A 13 0.69 23.39 5.87
C ILE A 13 -0.65 22.66 5.96
N GLN A 14 -1.65 23.26 6.61
CA GLN A 14 -2.98 22.65 6.74
C GLN A 14 -3.66 22.45 5.37
N GLU A 15 -3.56 23.44 4.46
CA GLU A 15 -4.05 23.29 3.09
C GLU A 15 -3.37 22.13 2.36
N LEU A 16 -2.04 22.03 2.46
CA LEU A 16 -1.26 20.98 1.82
C LEU A 16 -1.57 19.60 2.40
N GLU A 17 -1.77 19.49 3.72
CA GLU A 17 -2.19 18.24 4.37
C GLU A 17 -3.59 17.80 3.92
N ALA A 18 -4.52 18.75 3.77
CA ALA A 18 -5.86 18.47 3.26
C ALA A 18 -5.84 18.04 1.79
N GLU A 19 -5.05 18.70 0.95
CA GLU A 19 -4.87 18.35 -0.45
C GLU A 19 -4.20 16.97 -0.60
N LEU A 20 -3.18 16.68 0.22
CA LEU A 20 -2.55 15.37 0.27
C LEU A 20 -3.54 14.28 0.69
N ALA A 21 -4.41 14.56 1.66
CA ALA A 21 -5.46 13.63 2.08
C ALA A 21 -6.47 13.37 0.96
N ARG A 22 -6.86 14.41 0.20
CA ARG A 22 -7.76 14.29 -0.95
C ARG A 22 -7.13 13.43 -2.06
N LEU A 23 -5.88 13.71 -2.42
CA LEU A 23 -5.16 12.94 -3.44
C LEU A 23 -4.99 11.46 -3.04
N ARG A 24 -4.73 11.18 -1.76
CA ARG A 24 -4.68 9.80 -1.25
C ARG A 24 -6.05 9.11 -1.30
N ALA A 25 -7.13 9.84 -1.04
CA ALA A 25 -8.48 9.30 -1.16
C ALA A 25 -8.85 9.02 -2.63
N GLU A 26 -8.45 9.88 -3.56
CA GLU A 26 -8.62 9.69 -5.00
C GLU A 26 -7.80 8.49 -5.52
N GLU A 27 -6.53 8.34 -5.10
CA GLU A 27 -5.68 7.20 -5.46
C GLU A 27 -6.21 5.88 -4.88
N ALA A 28 -6.73 5.90 -3.65
CA ALA A 28 -7.37 4.73 -3.04
C ALA A 28 -8.71 4.35 -3.71
N ALA A 29 -9.38 5.33 -4.34
CA ALA A 29 -10.64 5.14 -5.05
C ALA A 29 -10.46 4.67 -6.50
N ASP A 30 -9.22 4.57 -7.01
CA ASP A 30 -8.93 4.02 -8.34
C ASP A 30 -8.66 2.51 -8.28
N PRO A 31 -9.69 1.66 -8.52
CA PRO A 31 -9.52 0.22 -8.53
C PRO A 31 -8.58 -0.26 -9.66
N ALA A 32 -8.42 0.51 -10.73
CA ALA A 32 -7.54 0.14 -11.84
C ALA A 32 -6.06 0.27 -11.44
N ALA A 33 -5.70 1.34 -10.74
CA ALA A 33 -4.35 1.52 -10.19
C ALA A 33 -3.99 0.42 -9.18
N ALA A 34 -4.94 0.04 -8.31
CA ALA A 34 -4.73 -1.03 -7.35
C ALA A 34 -4.50 -2.40 -8.02
N GLU A 35 -5.30 -2.76 -9.03
CA GLU A 35 -5.12 -4.03 -9.76
C GLU A 35 -3.81 -4.03 -10.57
N GLN A 36 -3.43 -2.90 -11.19
CA GLN A 36 -2.14 -2.76 -11.89
C GLN A 36 -0.94 -2.95 -10.96
N TYR A 37 -1.02 -2.42 -9.74
CA TYR A 37 0.01 -2.63 -8.73
C TYR A 37 0.12 -4.12 -8.35
N LEU A 38 -1.01 -4.79 -8.11
CA LEU A 38 -1.03 -6.22 -7.79
C LEU A 38 -0.50 -7.08 -8.93
N GLU A 39 -0.80 -6.73 -10.19
CA GLU A 39 -0.25 -7.41 -11.36
C GLU A 39 1.27 -7.21 -11.47
N THR A 40 1.77 -6.01 -11.16
CA THR A 40 3.20 -5.74 -11.08
C THR A 40 3.86 -6.62 -10.03
N VAL A 41 3.32 -6.64 -8.81
CA VAL A 41 3.82 -7.48 -7.70
C VAL A 41 3.81 -8.96 -8.08
N TRP A 42 2.74 -9.44 -8.72
CA TRP A 42 2.62 -10.81 -9.19
C TRP A 42 3.76 -11.21 -10.13
N ASN A 43 4.10 -10.33 -11.08
CA ASN A 43 5.12 -10.57 -12.08
C ASN A 43 6.54 -10.40 -11.52
N GLU A 44 6.82 -9.33 -10.78
CA GLU A 44 8.13 -9.04 -10.20
C GLU A 44 8.58 -10.11 -9.21
N LEU A 45 7.67 -10.57 -8.35
CA LEU A 45 7.95 -11.63 -7.38
C LEU A 45 7.84 -13.04 -7.99
N ARG A 46 7.50 -13.14 -9.29
CA ARG A 46 7.33 -14.40 -10.02
C ARG A 46 6.40 -15.37 -9.29
N LEU A 47 5.31 -14.86 -8.72
CA LEU A 47 4.40 -15.64 -7.87
C LEU A 47 3.69 -16.78 -8.61
N ALA A 48 3.65 -16.72 -9.95
CA ALA A 48 3.19 -17.82 -10.79
C ALA A 48 3.96 -19.14 -10.55
N CYS A 49 5.19 -19.08 -10.06
CA CYS A 49 5.98 -20.26 -9.68
C CYS A 49 5.61 -20.83 -8.31
N VAL A 50 4.87 -20.09 -7.49
CA VAL A 50 4.57 -20.41 -6.08
C VAL A 50 3.09 -20.72 -5.88
N MET A 51 2.20 -20.02 -6.58
CA MET A 51 0.75 -20.16 -6.44
C MET A 51 0.01 -19.77 -7.73
N SER A 52 -1.32 -19.90 -7.74
CA SER A 52 -2.19 -19.40 -8.81
C SER A 52 -2.62 -17.94 -8.56
N LYS A 53 -3.07 -17.25 -9.61
CA LYS A 53 -3.58 -15.87 -9.48
C LYS A 53 -4.77 -15.77 -8.52
N ASP A 54 -5.65 -16.77 -8.51
CA ASP A 54 -6.79 -16.80 -7.59
C ASP A 54 -6.34 -16.97 -6.13
N ALA A 55 -5.35 -17.82 -5.88
CA ALA A 55 -4.75 -17.97 -4.55
C ALA A 55 -4.08 -16.67 -4.09
N PHE A 56 -3.41 -15.94 -5.00
CA PHE A 56 -2.83 -14.64 -4.68
C PHE A 56 -3.88 -13.58 -4.37
N ARG A 57 -4.99 -13.52 -5.11
CA ARG A 57 -6.11 -12.62 -4.80
C ARG A 57 -6.70 -12.91 -3.43
N GLN A 58 -6.87 -14.18 -3.08
CA GLN A 58 -7.31 -14.57 -1.73
C GLN A 58 -6.29 -14.17 -0.66
N LEU A 59 -5.00 -14.40 -0.90
CA LEU A 59 -3.92 -13.99 0.00
C LEU A 59 -3.94 -12.47 0.25
N VAL A 60 -4.09 -11.67 -0.81
CA VAL A 60 -4.19 -10.20 -0.72
C VAL A 60 -5.40 -9.77 0.11
N THR A 61 -6.56 -10.39 -0.09
CA THR A 61 -7.76 -10.13 0.72
C THR A 61 -7.51 -10.43 2.20
N VAL A 62 -6.92 -11.58 2.52
CA VAL A 62 -6.57 -11.95 3.89
C VAL A 62 -5.57 -10.96 4.50
N CYS A 63 -4.56 -10.57 3.72
CA CYS A 63 -3.55 -9.59 4.16
C CYS A 63 -4.17 -8.22 4.46
N ARG A 64 -5.14 -7.76 3.65
CA ARG A 64 -5.89 -6.51 3.92
C ARG A 64 -6.64 -6.58 5.24
N THR A 65 -7.34 -7.69 5.51
CA THR A 65 -8.04 -7.88 6.79
C THR A 65 -7.05 -7.93 7.95
N LEU A 66 -5.94 -8.67 7.82
CA LEU A 66 -4.92 -8.74 8.87
C LEU A 66 -4.27 -7.38 9.13
N LYS A 67 -4.01 -6.57 8.09
CA LYS A 67 -3.40 -5.24 8.20
C LYS A 67 -4.23 -4.30 9.08
N GLN A 68 -5.55 -4.41 9.08
CA GLN A 68 -6.42 -3.62 9.97
C GLN A 68 -6.14 -3.85 11.46
N THR A 69 -5.59 -5.02 11.82
CA THR A 69 -5.20 -5.35 13.19
C THR A 69 -3.70 -5.22 13.42
N SER A 70 -2.87 -5.64 12.47
CA SER A 70 -1.42 -5.59 12.55
C SER A 70 -0.77 -5.74 11.17
N SER A 71 -0.11 -4.68 10.71
CA SER A 71 0.66 -4.69 9.46
C SER A 71 1.82 -5.70 9.50
N VAL A 72 2.42 -5.93 10.67
CA VAL A 72 3.51 -6.91 10.84
C VAL A 72 2.99 -8.33 10.65
N ARG A 73 1.83 -8.67 11.20
CA ARG A 73 1.21 -10.00 11.01
C ARG A 73 0.80 -10.22 9.56
N ALA A 74 0.27 -9.19 8.90
CA ALA A 74 -0.05 -9.27 7.48
C ALA A 74 1.21 -9.51 6.62
N ALA A 75 2.31 -8.80 6.91
CA ALA A 75 3.59 -9.00 6.22
C ALA A 75 4.16 -10.40 6.45
N GLN A 76 4.13 -10.89 7.70
CA GLN A 76 4.56 -12.26 8.00
C GLN A 76 3.72 -13.30 7.25
N HIS A 77 2.40 -13.15 7.25
CA HIS A 77 1.50 -14.07 6.54
C HIS A 77 1.79 -14.09 5.04
N PHE A 78 2.03 -12.92 4.44
CA PHE A 78 2.42 -12.80 3.03
C PHE A 78 3.76 -13.48 2.76
N CYS A 79 4.78 -13.27 3.60
CA CYS A 79 6.06 -13.95 3.48
C CYS A 79 5.94 -15.47 3.51
N ASP A 80 5.16 -15.99 4.46
CA ASP A 80 5.04 -17.43 4.68
C ASP A 80 4.36 -18.12 3.49
N TYR A 81 3.38 -17.46 2.88
CA TYR A 81 2.60 -17.98 1.76
C TYR A 81 3.26 -17.74 0.41
N ALA A 82 3.73 -16.52 0.15
CA ALA A 82 4.38 -16.13 -1.11
C ALA A 82 5.85 -16.54 -1.18
N LYS A 83 6.42 -17.05 -0.09
CA LYS A 83 7.84 -17.46 0.02
C LYS A 83 8.81 -16.33 -0.33
N VAL A 84 8.44 -15.09 0.01
CA VAL A 84 9.26 -13.90 -0.25
C VAL A 84 9.87 -13.35 1.05
N PRO A 85 11.03 -12.67 0.97
CA PRO A 85 11.64 -12.04 2.12
C PRO A 85 10.77 -10.94 2.75
N MET A 86 10.85 -10.79 4.06
CA MET A 86 10.12 -9.76 4.82
C MET A 86 10.38 -8.34 4.32
N ALA A 87 11.61 -8.05 3.90
CA ALA A 87 11.98 -6.76 3.31
C ALA A 87 11.18 -6.43 2.04
N GLN A 88 10.74 -7.43 1.27
CA GLN A 88 9.92 -7.24 0.08
C GLN A 88 8.42 -7.24 0.42
N ALA A 89 7.99 -8.02 1.42
CA ALA A 89 6.58 -8.07 1.82
C ALA A 89 6.08 -6.80 2.51
N ILE A 90 6.89 -6.17 3.37
CA ILE A 90 6.51 -4.96 4.11
C ILE A 90 5.99 -3.83 3.20
N PRO A 91 6.72 -3.39 2.15
CA PRO A 91 6.25 -2.32 1.28
C PRO A 91 4.96 -2.69 0.52
N ILE A 92 4.80 -3.97 0.14
CA ILE A 92 3.58 -4.48 -0.51
C ILE A 92 2.40 -4.36 0.43
N ILE A 93 2.52 -4.91 1.65
CA ILE A 93 1.46 -4.84 2.66
C ILE A 93 1.12 -3.41 3.03
N ASN A 94 2.10 -2.52 3.14
CA ASN A 94 1.84 -1.11 3.44
C ASN A 94 1.03 -0.42 2.33
N ARG A 95 1.12 -0.92 1.08
CA ARG A 95 0.37 -0.40 -0.07
C ARG A 95 -0.98 -1.11 -0.32
N LEU A 96 -1.23 -2.27 0.29
CA LEU A 96 -2.50 -3.01 0.21
C LEU A 96 -3.67 -2.32 0.91
#